data_AF-A0A1F2X821-F1
#
_entry.id   AF-A0A1F2X821-F1
#
_cell.length_a   1.000
_cell.length_b   1.000
_cell.length_c   1.000
_cell.angle_alpha   90.00
_cell.angle_beta   90.00
_cell.angle_gamma   90.00
#
_symmetry.space_group_name_H-M   'P 1'
#
loop_
_entity.id
_entity.type
_entity.pdbx_description
1 polymer ?
#
loop_
_entity_poly.entity_id
_entity_poly.type
_entity_poly.pdbx_seq_one_letter_code
_entity_poly.pdbx_strand_id
1 'polypeptide(L)' 'MDRLATAELLSEFERLTDDQRAVIALRIIGNLTLAETAKVLGRRIGAIKALQRRAILALQAALDYLE' A
#
# COMPACT_ATOMS: atom_id res chain seq x y z
N MET A 1 -15.22 -15.58 8.37
CA MET A 1 -14.14 -14.65 8.75
C MET A 1 -13.47 -14.07 7.51
N ASP A 2 -12.95 -14.89 6.58
CA ASP A 2 -12.21 -14.42 5.40
C ASP A 2 -12.91 -13.38 4.50
N ARG A 3 -14.20 -13.53 4.21
CA ARG A 3 -14.91 -12.56 3.35
C ARG A 3 -15.08 -11.19 3.99
N LEU A 4 -15.26 -11.12 5.31
CA LEU A 4 -15.39 -9.85 6.03
C LEU A 4 -14.04 -9.13 6.07
N ALA A 5 -12.98 -9.86 6.43
CA ALA A 5 -11.61 -9.34 6.40
C ALA A 5 -11.20 -8.84 4.99
N THR A 6 -11.62 -9.55 3.94
CA THR A 6 -11.38 -9.12 2.55
C THR A 6 -12.10 -7.81 2.22
N ALA A 7 -13.35 -7.64 2.65
CA ALA A 7 -14.14 -6.44 2.38
C ALA A 7 -13.58 -5.21 3.11
N GLU A 8 -13.17 -5.37 4.37
CA GLU A 8 -12.57 -4.28 5.16
C GLU A 8 -11.20 -3.88 4.62
N LEU A 9 -10.36 -4.85 4.25
CA LEU A 9 -9.09 -4.58 3.59
C LEU A 9 -9.28 -3.82 2.27
N LEU A 10 -10.31 -4.18 1.49
CA LEU A 10 -10.63 -3.49 0.23
C LEU A 10 -11.07 -2.05 0.48
N SER A 11 -11.93 -1.82 1.48
CA SER A 11 -12.37 -0.49 1.89
C SER A 11 -11.18 0.39 2.32
N GLU A 12 -10.25 -0.14 3.12
CA GLU A 12 -9.08 0.63 3.53
C GLU A 12 -8.07 0.83 2.39
N PHE A 13 -7.98 -0.11 1.45
CA PHE A 13 -7.22 0.07 0.23
C PHE A 13 -7.79 1.19 -0.67
N GLU A 14 -9.11 1.35 -0.71
CA GLU A 14 -9.77 2.48 -1.40
C GLU A 14 -9.50 3.82 -0.72
N ARG A 15 -9.24 3.84 0.59
CA ARG A 15 -8.92 5.06 1.35
C ARG A 15 -7.45 5.50 1.24
N LEU A 16 -6.57 4.64 0.70
CA LEU A 16 -5.21 5.04 0.37
C LEU A 16 -5.21 6.19 -0.64
N THR A 17 -4.26 7.11 -0.50
CA THR A 17 -4.04 8.12 -1.54
C THR A 17 -3.56 7.45 -2.84
N ASP A 18 -3.75 8.10 -3.99
CA ASP A 18 -3.32 7.55 -5.28
C ASP A 18 -1.82 7.19 -5.29
N ASP A 19 -0.99 8.03 -4.67
CA ASP A 19 0.44 7.77 -4.50
C ASP A 19 0.74 6.54 -3.65
N GLN A 20 -0.02 6.34 -2.56
CA GLN A 20 0.12 5.17 -1.69
C GLN A 20 -0.31 3.89 -2.42
N ARG A 21 -1.47 3.94 -3.08
CA ARG A 21 -2.02 2.84 -3.88
C ARG A 21 -1.08 2.44 -5.01
N ALA A 22 -0.53 3.41 -5.74
CA ALA A 22 0.44 3.17 -6.81
C ALA A 22 1.71 2.50 -6.28
N VAL A 23 2.23 2.94 -5.13
CA VAL A 23 3.39 2.29 -4.51
C VAL A 23 3.08 0.86 -4.11
N ILE A 24 1.94 0.57 -3.50
CA ILE A 24 1.56 -0.81 -3.13
C ILE A 24 1.35 -1.68 -4.37
N ALA A 25 0.63 -1.20 -5.38
CA ALA A 25 0.39 -1.94 -6.62
C ALA A 25 1.71 -2.33 -7.30
N LEU A 26 2.65 -1.41 -7.44
CA LEU A 26 3.95 -1.70 -8.07
C LEU A 26 4.84 -2.60 -7.20
N ARG A 27 4.86 -2.39 -5.88
CA ARG A 27 5.76 -3.12 -4.97
C ARG A 27 5.30 -4.52 -4.64
N ILE A 28 4.00 -4.74 -4.50
CA ILE A 28 3.42 -6.02 -4.03
C ILE A 28 2.89 -6.83 -5.21
N ILE A 29 2.06 -6.22 -6.07
CA ILE A 29 1.47 -6.93 -7.22
C ILE A 29 2.50 -7.01 -8.35
N GLY A 30 3.17 -5.89 -8.64
CA GLY A 30 4.20 -5.81 -9.68
C GLY A 30 5.54 -6.41 -9.29
N ASN A 31 5.78 -6.73 -8.01
CA ASN A 31 7.07 -7.21 -7.48
C ASN A 31 8.28 -6.32 -7.83
N LEU A 32 8.07 -5.03 -8.12
CA LEU A 32 9.18 -4.11 -8.39
C LEU A 32 9.95 -3.84 -7.10
N THR A 33 11.27 -3.64 -7.20
CA THR A 33 12.11 -3.10 -6.12
C THR A 33 11.76 -1.65 -5.79
N LEU A 34 12.26 -1.12 -4.67
CA LEU A 34 12.11 0.30 -4.33
C LEU A 34 12.73 1.22 -5.39
N ALA A 35 13.86 0.83 -5.98
CA ALA A 35 14.54 1.59 -7.01
C ALA A 35 13.76 1.59 -8.34
N GLU A 36 13.22 0.44 -8.75
CA GLU A 36 12.38 0.35 -9.95
C GLU A 36 11.08 1.12 -9.76
N THR A 37 10.44 1.01 -8.60
CA THR A 37 9.22 1.78 -8.28
C THR A 37 9.50 3.29 -8.30
N ALA A 38 10.63 3.71 -7.72
CA ALA A 38 11.08 5.11 -7.75
C ALA A 38 11.28 5.61 -9.18
N LYS A 39 11.89 4.79 -10.04
CA LYS A 39 12.08 5.09 -11.46
C LYS A 39 10.74 5.22 -12.20
N VAL A 40 9.82 4.27 -12.00
CA VAL A 40 8.49 4.29 -12.65
C VAL A 40 7.67 5.51 -12.23
N LEU A 41 7.69 5.87 -10.96
CA LEU A 41 6.89 6.98 -10.44
C LEU A 41 7.59 8.35 -10.53
N GLY A 42 8.83 8.41 -11.04
CA GLY A 42 9.60 9.66 -11.13
C GLY A 42 9.90 10.30 -9.77
N ARG A 43 10.09 9.48 -8.72
CA ARG A 43 10.26 9.94 -7.33
C ARG A 43 11.58 9.43 -6.74
N ARG A 44 12.03 10.06 -5.65
CA ARG A 44 13.19 9.58 -4.89
C ARG A 44 12.82 8.31 -4.12
N ILE A 45 13.78 7.39 -3.96
CA ILE A 45 13.60 6.15 -3.17
C ILE A 45 13.09 6.44 -1.75
N GLY A 46 13.56 7.51 -1.10
CA GLY A 46 13.08 7.92 0.23
C GLY A 46 11.58 8.25 0.26
N ALA A 47 11.06 8.88 -0.81
CA ALA A 47 9.63 9.16 -0.94
C ALA A 47 8.82 7.86 -1.10
N ILE A 48 9.32 6.90 -1.89
CA ILE A 48 8.70 5.59 -2.03
C ILE A 48 8.65 4.84 -0.70
N LYS A 49 9.75 4.83 0.07
CA LYS A 49 9.79 4.22 1.41
C LYS A 49 8.74 4.85 2.36
N ALA A 50 8.63 6.17 2.36
CA ALA A 50 7.66 6.88 3.19
C ALA A 50 6.21 6.57 2.77
N LEU A 51 5.93 6.55 1.47
CA LEU A 51 4.61 6.18 0.93
C LEU A 51 4.26 4.72 1.27
N GLN A 52 5.19 3.78 1.07
CA GLN A 52 4.99 2.37 1.39
C GLN A 52 4.69 2.18 2.89
N ARG A 53 5.47 2.82 3.77
CA ARG A 53 5.24 2.74 5.23
C ARG A 53 3.86 3.27 5.61
N ARG A 54 3.46 4.44 5.08
CA ARG A 54 2.14 5.03 5.36
C ARG A 54 1.00 4.15 4.87
N ALA A 55 1.14 3.59 3.66
CA ALA A 55 0.15 2.69 3.10
C ALA A 55 -0.02 1.42 3.94
N ILE A 56 1.09 0.80 4.37
CA ILE A 56 1.06 -0.39 5.23
C ILE A 56 0.41 -0.08 6.57
N LEU A 57 0.74 1.05 7.22
CA LEU A 57 0.12 1.42 8.50
C LEU A 57 -1.39 1.65 8.37
N ALA A 58 -1.85 2.25 7.26
CA ALA A 58 -3.28 2.41 7.01
C ALA A 58 -3.98 1.04 6.83
N LEU A 59 -3.37 0.11 6.10
CA LEU A 59 -3.91 -1.23 5.91
C LEU A 59 -3.82 -2.10 7.17
N GLN A 60 -2.81 -1.92 8.02
CA GLN A 60 -2.68 -2.62 9.30
C GLN A 60 -3.77 -2.19 10.28
N ALA A 61 -4.08 -0.89 10.36
CA ALA A 61 -5.18 -0.42 11.17
C ALA A 61 -6.48 -1.15 10.83
N ALA A 62 -6.74 -1.45 9.55
CA ALA A 62 -7.89 -2.24 9.10
C ALA A 62 -7.95 -3.65 9.71
N LEU A 63 -6.78 -4.30 9.86
CA LEU A 63 -6.68 -5.67 10.35
C LEU A 63 -6.73 -5.75 11.87
N ASP A 64 -6.19 -4.74 12.57
CA ASP A 64 -6.25 -4.66 14.03
C ASP A 64 -7.68 -4.45 14.55
N TYR A 65 -8.62 -3.97 13.70
CA TYR A 65 -10.05 -3.87 14.04
C TYR A 65 -10.80 -5.21 13.96
N LEU A 66 -10.15 -6.29 13.48
CA LEU A 66 -10.77 -7.62 13.30
C LEU A 66 -10.43 -8.63 14.41
N GLU A 67 -9.65 -8.23 15.43
CA GLU A 67 -9.43 -8.97 16.68
C GLU A 67 -10.50 -8.62 17.74
#